data_AF-A0A1F6I7T1-F1
#
_entry.id   AF-A0A1F6I7T1-F1
#
_cell.length_a   1.000
_cell.length_b   1.000
_cell.length_c   1.000
_cell.angle_alpha   90.00
_cell.angle_beta   90.00
_cell.angle_gamma   90.00
#
_symmetry.space_group_name_H-M   'P 1'
#
loop_
_entity.id
_entity.type
_entity.pdbx_description
1 polymer ?
#
loop_
_entity_poly.entity_id
_entity_poly.type
_entity_poly.pdbx_seq_one_letter_code
_entity_poly.pdbx_strand_id
1 'polypeptide(L)'
;MNNDINLITQREQQRDIYSKMFLATALLFGVIFVLALILTLYSLFLKAEEASLSEDVVSARTRIAGYGEVKQKILIVSERVDSARNIISKRNSLETRTSQILATIPDIFSVDAIKAESDVITVELGSLSLLAFDDLLETRLPALVKDESLNLKRIESSSFTRAGNYQLTLAFYFDI
;
A
#
# COMPACT_ATOMS: atom_id res chain seq x y z
N MET A 1 35.03 107.19 -40.81
CA MET A 1 34.17 106.34 -39.97
C MET A 1 34.53 104.89 -40.26
N ASN A 2 35.46 104.34 -39.48
CA ASN A 2 35.72 102.89 -39.41
C ASN A 2 35.85 102.59 -37.91
N ASN A 3 34.79 102.03 -37.32
CA ASN A 3 34.82 101.50 -35.96
C ASN A 3 35.08 100.00 -36.07
N ASP A 4 36.35 99.61 -36.06
CA ASP A 4 36.75 98.22 -35.86
C ASP A 4 36.50 97.85 -34.40
N ILE A 5 35.30 97.30 -34.14
CA ILE A 5 34.95 96.72 -32.85
C ILE A 5 35.72 95.42 -32.72
N ASN A 6 36.84 95.48 -31.99
CA ASN A 6 37.63 94.31 -31.63
C ASN A 6 36.86 93.46 -30.60
N LEU A 7 36.04 92.53 -31.09
CA LEU A 7 35.36 91.50 -30.30
C LEU A 7 36.36 90.38 -29.94
N ILE A 8 37.31 90.67 -29.06
CA ILE A 8 38.01 89.62 -28.32
C ILE A 8 37.09 89.23 -27.16
N THR A 9 36.12 88.38 -27.48
CA THR A 9 35.24 87.77 -26.50
C THR A 9 36.08 86.97 -25.51
N GLN A 10 35.84 87.12 -24.19
CA GLN A 10 36.38 86.27 -23.11
C GLN A 10 35.88 84.81 -23.21
N ARG A 11 36.12 84.16 -24.35
CA ARG A 11 35.56 82.86 -24.73
C ARG A 11 36.24 81.69 -24.03
N GLU A 12 37.51 81.83 -23.65
CA GLU A 12 38.29 80.75 -23.04
C GLU A 12 37.81 80.43 -21.61
N GLN A 13 37.53 81.46 -20.80
CA GLN A 13 37.16 81.26 -19.39
C GLN A 13 35.75 80.66 -19.23
N GLN A 14 34.80 81.05 -20.07
CA GLN A 14 33.46 80.43 -20.08
C GLN A 14 33.49 78.97 -20.56
N ARG A 15 34.27 78.66 -21.61
CA ARG A 15 34.34 77.31 -22.18
C ARG A 15 34.87 76.28 -21.18
N ASP A 16 35.80 76.68 -20.29
CA ASP A 16 36.40 75.80 -19.30
C ASP A 16 35.47 75.49 -18.10
N ILE A 17 34.49 76.37 -17.81
CA ILE A 17 33.47 76.12 -16.79
C ILE A 17 32.40 75.17 -17.33
N TYR A 18 31.93 75.38 -18.57
CA TYR A 18 30.95 74.50 -19.21
C TYR A 18 31.49 73.09 -19.45
N SER A 19 32.77 72.94 -19.81
CA SER A 19 33.40 71.64 -19.98
C SER A 19 33.47 70.86 -18.67
N LYS A 20 33.83 71.52 -17.55
CA LYS A 20 33.88 70.91 -16.22
C LYS A 20 32.49 70.52 -15.71
N MET A 21 31.49 71.36 -15.90
CA MET A 21 30.10 71.03 -15.55
C MET A 21 29.56 69.86 -16.38
N PHE A 22 29.85 69.83 -17.68
CA PHE A 22 29.46 68.72 -18.56
C PHE A 22 30.15 67.41 -18.15
N LEU A 23 31.43 67.45 -17.80
CA LEU A 23 32.16 66.28 -17.33
C LEU A 23 31.57 65.75 -16.01
N ALA A 24 31.20 66.65 -15.09
CA ALA A 24 30.57 66.29 -13.82
C ALA A 24 29.18 65.65 -14.01
N THR A 25 28.33 66.19 -14.88
CA THR A 25 27.01 65.59 -15.17
C THR A 25 27.12 64.29 -15.95
N ALA A 26 28.07 64.16 -16.89
CA ALA A 26 28.34 62.92 -17.60
C ALA A 26 28.83 61.81 -16.63
N LEU A 27 29.68 62.17 -15.66
CA LEU A 27 30.17 61.22 -14.66
C LEU A 27 29.03 60.79 -13.73
N LEU A 28 28.20 61.72 -13.28
CA LEU A 28 27.03 61.43 -12.44
C LEU A 28 26.00 60.55 -13.17
N PHE A 29 25.74 60.83 -14.46
CA PHE A 29 24.92 59.96 -15.31
C PHE A 29 25.53 58.56 -15.47
N GLY A 30 26.85 58.48 -15.69
CA GLY A 30 27.56 57.20 -15.78
C GLY A 30 27.40 56.35 -14.52
N VAL A 31 27.52 56.95 -13.33
CA VAL A 31 27.31 56.26 -12.06
C VAL A 31 25.88 55.74 -11.91
N ILE A 32 24.88 56.58 -12.21
CA ILE A 32 23.47 56.18 -12.17
C ILE A 32 23.19 55.06 -13.16
N PHE A 33 23.75 55.14 -14.37
CA PHE A 33 23.60 54.14 -15.41
C PHE A 33 24.17 52.79 -14.98
N VAL A 34 25.37 52.78 -14.39
CA VAL A 34 25.99 51.54 -13.87
C VAL A 34 25.15 50.94 -12.75
N LEU A 35 24.65 51.75 -11.82
CA LEU A 35 23.76 51.28 -10.74
C LEU A 35 22.47 50.67 -11.29
N ALA A 36 21.85 51.31 -12.29
CA ALA A 36 20.66 50.78 -12.95
C ALA A 36 20.96 49.45 -13.65
N LEU A 37 22.11 49.33 -14.33
CA LEU A 37 22.52 48.10 -14.99
C LEU A 37 22.69 46.94 -13.98
N ILE A 38 23.34 47.20 -12.84
CA ILE A 38 23.52 46.21 -11.76
C ILE A 38 22.16 45.76 -11.22
N LEU A 39 21.24 46.69 -10.94
CA LEU A 39 19.88 46.38 -10.49
C LEU A 39 19.11 45.51 -11.49
N THR A 40 19.27 45.80 -12.78
CA THR A 40 18.60 45.05 -13.85
C THR A 40 19.14 43.62 -13.93
N LEU A 41 20.47 43.44 -13.86
CA LEU A 41 21.11 42.13 -13.84
C LEU A 41 20.73 41.33 -12.59
N TYR A 42 20.70 41.98 -11.43
CA TYR A 42 20.29 41.36 -10.17
C TYR A 42 18.83 40.88 -10.22
N SER A 43 17.93 41.69 -10.78
CA SER A 43 16.53 41.30 -10.98
C SER A 43 16.36 40.09 -11.90
N LEU A 44 17.17 40.00 -12.96
CA LEU A 44 17.19 38.85 -13.86
C LEU A 44 17.69 37.58 -13.16
N PHE A 45 18.76 37.69 -12.37
CA PHE A 45 19.27 36.56 -11.57
C PHE A 45 18.23 36.06 -10.56
N LEU A 46 17.57 36.96 -9.84
CA LEU A 46 16.53 36.58 -8.87
C LEU A 46 15.37 35.81 -9.54
N LYS A 47 14.91 36.29 -10.70
CA LYS A 47 13.83 35.62 -11.45
C LYS A 47 14.24 34.24 -11.96
N ALA A 48 15.50 34.08 -12.39
CA ALA A 48 16.02 32.80 -12.82
C ALA A 48 16.10 31.81 -11.65
N GLU A 49 16.54 32.27 -10.49
CA GLU A 49 16.64 31.46 -9.27
C GLU A 49 15.25 31.04 -8.78
N GLU A 50 14.27 31.95 -8.72
CA GLU A 50 12.87 31.61 -8.38
C GLU A 50 12.26 30.58 -9.35
N ALA A 51 12.53 30.71 -10.65
CA ALA A 51 12.04 29.76 -11.65
C ALA A 51 12.64 28.36 -11.43
N SER A 52 13.96 28.28 -11.19
CA SER A 52 14.64 27.02 -10.93
C SER A 52 14.16 26.36 -9.63
N LEU A 53 13.96 27.15 -8.57
CA LEU A 53 13.48 26.66 -7.28
C LEU A 53 12.05 26.11 -7.38
N SER A 54 11.20 26.75 -8.17
CA SER A 54 9.83 26.30 -8.44
C SER A 54 9.82 24.95 -9.18
N GLU A 55 10.69 24.79 -10.19
CA GLU A 55 10.81 23.55 -10.96
C GLU A 55 11.29 22.38 -10.07
N ASP A 56 12.28 22.63 -9.21
CA ASP A 56 12.77 21.64 -8.24
C ASP A 56 11.69 21.21 -7.25
N VAL A 57 10.88 22.14 -6.75
CA VAL A 57 9.76 21.84 -5.84
C VAL A 57 8.69 20.99 -6.52
N VAL A 58 8.35 21.30 -7.78
CA VAL A 58 7.38 20.51 -8.55
C VAL A 58 7.92 19.10 -8.83
N SER A 59 9.20 18.97 -9.20
CA SER A 59 9.83 17.67 -9.44
C SER A 59 9.86 16.81 -8.16
N ALA A 60 10.19 17.40 -7.02
CA ALA A 60 10.22 16.72 -5.72
C ALA A 60 8.81 16.26 -5.30
N ARG A 61 7.78 17.11 -5.46
CA ARG A 61 6.38 16.75 -5.21
C ARG A 61 5.94 15.57 -6.09
N THR A 62 6.33 15.59 -7.36
CA THR A 62 5.96 14.53 -8.31
C THR A 62 6.63 13.19 -7.95
N ARG A 63 7.90 13.22 -7.53
CA ARG A 63 8.59 12.03 -6.99
C ARG A 63 7.90 11.49 -5.74
N ILE A 64 7.55 12.36 -4.79
CA ILE A 64 6.82 11.97 -3.56
C ILE A 64 5.46 11.35 -3.89
N ALA A 65 4.71 11.93 -4.83
CA ALA A 65 3.43 11.38 -5.28
C ALA A 65 3.59 9.99 -5.90
N GLY A 66 4.64 9.77 -6.70
CA GLY A 66 4.96 8.45 -7.26
C GLY A 66 5.25 7.38 -6.20
N TYR A 67 5.88 7.73 -5.08
CA TYR A 67 6.06 6.81 -3.95
C TYR A 67 4.75 6.48 -3.22
N GLY A 68 3.75 7.37 -3.26
CA GLY A 68 2.41 7.13 -2.71
C GLY A 68 1.71 5.95 -3.40
N GLU A 69 1.75 5.89 -4.72
CA GLU A 69 1.18 4.77 -5.49
C GLU A 69 1.90 3.44 -5.22
N VAL A 70 3.23 3.47 -5.09
CA VAL A 70 4.03 2.29 -4.75
C VAL A 70 3.66 1.78 -3.37
N LYS A 71 3.52 2.67 -2.37
CA LYS A 71 3.08 2.32 -1.02
C LYS A 71 1.70 1.66 -1.03
N GLN A 72 0.76 2.21 -1.78
CA GLN A 72 -0.59 1.65 -1.90
C GLN A 72 -0.56 0.26 -2.54
N LYS A 73 0.23 0.06 -3.61
CA LYS A 73 0.40 -1.26 -4.25
C LYS A 73 1.00 -2.29 -3.28
N ILE A 74 2.00 -1.89 -2.49
CA ILE A 74 2.61 -2.78 -1.48
C ILE A 74 1.59 -3.18 -0.41
N LEU A 75 0.78 -2.25 0.09
CA LEU A 75 -0.29 -2.53 1.06
C LEU A 75 -1.28 -3.55 0.52
N ILE A 76 -1.79 -3.35 -0.71
CA ILE A 76 -2.73 -4.27 -1.36
C ILE A 76 -2.10 -5.67 -1.54
N VAL A 77 -0.82 -5.74 -1.92
CA VAL A 77 -0.12 -7.03 -2.06
C VAL A 77 0.03 -7.72 -0.71
N SER A 78 0.38 -6.98 0.36
CA SER A 78 0.45 -7.54 1.72
C SER A 78 -0.87 -8.14 2.16
N GLU A 79 -1.98 -7.40 2.00
CA GLU A 79 -3.32 -7.88 2.35
C GLU A 79 -3.72 -9.15 1.57
N ARG A 80 -3.36 -9.22 0.29
CA ARG A 80 -3.60 -10.40 -0.54
C ARG A 80 -2.77 -11.60 -0.08
N VAL A 81 -1.51 -11.39 0.27
CA VAL A 81 -0.62 -12.45 0.78
C VAL A 81 -1.13 -12.96 2.13
N ASP A 82 -1.53 -12.08 3.04
CA ASP A 82 -2.09 -12.46 4.35
C ASP A 82 -3.42 -13.21 4.18
N SER A 83 -4.28 -12.74 3.28
CA SER A 83 -5.54 -13.43 2.94
C SER A 83 -5.29 -14.81 2.34
N ALA A 84 -4.35 -14.93 1.39
CA ALA A 84 -3.97 -16.20 0.78
C ALA A 84 -3.37 -17.16 1.82
N ARG A 85 -2.49 -16.66 2.71
CA ARG A 85 -1.93 -17.43 3.81
C ARG A 85 -3.01 -17.96 4.75
N ASN A 86 -4.00 -17.13 5.09
CA ASN A 86 -5.13 -17.52 5.93
C ASN A 86 -6.03 -18.57 5.25
N ILE A 87 -6.26 -18.46 3.94
CA ILE A 87 -7.00 -19.48 3.19
C ILE A 87 -6.22 -20.80 3.15
N ILE A 88 -4.91 -20.75 2.89
CA ILE A 88 -4.04 -21.93 2.84
C ILE A 88 -3.94 -22.61 4.20
N SER A 89 -3.75 -21.85 5.29
CA SER A 89 -3.67 -22.41 6.64
C SER A 89 -4.98 -23.10 7.05
N LYS A 90 -6.12 -22.47 6.75
CA LYS A 90 -7.45 -23.07 6.97
C LYS A 90 -7.61 -24.35 6.16
N ARG A 91 -7.25 -24.35 4.87
CA ARG A 91 -7.35 -25.53 4.00
C ARG A 91 -6.50 -26.70 4.52
N ASN A 92 -5.25 -26.44 4.89
CA ASN A 92 -4.34 -27.47 5.41
C ASN A 92 -4.86 -28.06 6.74
N SER A 93 -5.43 -27.21 7.60
CA SER A 93 -6.04 -27.67 8.85
C SER A 93 -7.30 -28.52 8.61
N LEU A 94 -8.13 -28.20 7.61
CA LEU A 94 -9.32 -28.97 7.27
C LEU A 94 -8.97 -30.34 6.69
N GLU A 95 -7.96 -30.41 5.80
CA GLU A 95 -7.49 -31.67 5.22
C GLU A 95 -6.94 -32.61 6.31
N THR A 96 -6.13 -32.05 7.22
CA THR A 96 -5.57 -32.80 8.36
C THR A 96 -6.67 -33.31 9.29
N ARG A 97 -7.61 -32.44 9.70
CA ARG A 97 -8.75 -32.80 10.57
C ARG A 97 -9.64 -33.86 9.91
N THR A 98 -9.92 -33.72 8.61
CA THR A 98 -10.70 -34.71 7.85
C THR A 98 -9.99 -36.06 7.82
N SER A 99 -8.69 -36.08 7.52
CA SER A 99 -7.90 -37.32 7.48
C SER A 99 -7.88 -38.04 8.83
N GLN A 100 -7.75 -37.30 9.93
CA GLN A 100 -7.76 -37.87 11.29
C GLN A 100 -9.14 -38.42 11.69
N ILE A 101 -10.23 -37.73 11.34
CA ILE A 101 -11.60 -38.25 11.54
C ILE A 101 -11.77 -39.56 10.77
N LEU A 102 -11.42 -39.58 9.48
CA LEU A 102 -11.55 -40.77 8.65
C LEU A 102 -10.69 -41.94 9.14
N ALA A 103 -9.49 -41.68 9.65
CA ALA A 103 -8.63 -42.72 10.22
C ALA A 103 -9.22 -43.37 11.49
N THR A 104 -10.16 -42.70 12.16
CA THR A 104 -10.82 -43.23 13.37
C THR A 104 -12.04 -44.07 13.04
N ILE A 105 -12.64 -43.84 11.87
CA ILE A 105 -13.83 -44.55 11.41
C ILE A 105 -13.37 -45.92 10.88
N PRO A 106 -13.88 -47.04 11.42
CA PRO A 106 -13.43 -48.36 11.01
C PRO A 106 -13.81 -48.66 9.54
N ASP A 107 -12.96 -49.41 8.84
CA ASP A 107 -13.14 -49.77 7.41
C ASP A 107 -14.44 -50.55 7.10
N ILE A 108 -15.16 -51.02 8.12
CA ILE A 108 -16.46 -51.69 8.00
C ILE A 108 -17.60 -50.73 7.63
N PHE A 109 -17.35 -49.42 7.69
CA PHE A 109 -18.29 -48.38 7.27
C PHE A 109 -17.97 -47.91 5.85
N SER A 110 -18.99 -47.79 5.00
CA SER A 110 -18.89 -47.00 3.77
C SER A 110 -18.98 -45.52 4.12
N VAL A 111 -18.09 -44.71 3.57
CA VAL A 111 -18.21 -43.25 3.66
C VAL A 111 -18.93 -42.78 2.40
N ASP A 112 -20.19 -42.42 2.55
CA ASP A 112 -21.07 -42.08 1.43
C ASP A 112 -20.85 -40.61 1.00
N ALA A 113 -20.59 -39.71 1.97
CA ALA A 113 -20.26 -38.32 1.71
C ALA A 113 -19.43 -37.69 2.83
N ILE A 114 -18.59 -36.71 2.47
CA ILE A 114 -17.86 -35.85 3.40
C ILE A 114 -18.09 -34.40 2.96
N LYS A 115 -18.52 -33.55 3.89
CA LYS A 115 -18.64 -32.11 3.70
C LYS A 115 -17.81 -31.41 4.76
N ALA A 116 -16.80 -30.65 4.34
CA ALA A 116 -15.94 -29.90 5.24
C ALA A 116 -16.21 -28.40 5.09
N GLU A 117 -16.67 -27.79 6.15
CA GLU A 117 -16.85 -26.35 6.32
C GLU A 117 -15.79 -25.81 7.32
N SER A 118 -15.73 -24.50 7.53
CA SER A 118 -14.65 -23.85 8.31
C SER A 118 -14.46 -24.39 9.73
N ASP A 119 -15.55 -24.82 10.36
CA ASP A 119 -15.68 -25.15 11.76
C ASP A 119 -16.42 -26.48 11.98
N VAL A 120 -16.94 -27.08 10.91
CA VAL A 120 -17.71 -28.33 10.95
C VAL A 120 -17.25 -29.27 9.84
N ILE A 121 -17.02 -30.54 10.18
CA ILE A 121 -16.88 -31.62 9.22
C ILE A 121 -18.07 -32.55 9.39
N THR A 122 -18.84 -32.76 8.33
CA THR A 122 -19.98 -33.68 8.31
C THR A 122 -19.61 -34.92 7.51
N VAL A 123 -19.80 -36.09 8.11
CA VAL A 123 -19.52 -37.39 7.50
C VAL A 123 -20.78 -38.23 7.48
N GLU A 124 -21.14 -38.74 6.30
CA GLU A 124 -22.23 -39.70 6.11
C GLU A 124 -21.65 -41.11 6.02
N LEU A 125 -22.06 -41.97 6.96
CA LEU A 125 -21.56 -43.32 7.14
C LEU A 125 -22.65 -44.35 6.89
N GLY A 126 -22.35 -45.35 6.07
CA GLY A 126 -23.20 -46.51 5.82
C GLY A 126 -22.63 -47.78 6.43
N SER A 127 -23.46 -48.63 7.03
CA SER A 127 -23.07 -50.01 7.36
C SER A 127 -24.23 -50.98 7.23
N LEU A 128 -23.90 -52.24 7.01
CA LEU A 128 -24.85 -53.36 7.00
C LEU A 128 -25.16 -53.86 8.43
N SER A 129 -24.32 -53.53 9.41
CA SER A 129 -24.41 -54.04 10.78
C SER A 129 -24.72 -52.91 11.77
N LEU A 130 -25.78 -53.09 12.57
CA LEU A 130 -26.10 -52.15 13.65
C LEU A 130 -25.05 -52.18 14.76
N LEU A 131 -24.48 -53.35 15.05
CA LEU A 131 -23.43 -53.54 16.07
C LEU A 131 -22.16 -52.74 15.76
N ALA A 132 -21.90 -52.45 14.48
CA ALA A 132 -20.79 -51.59 14.10
C ALA A 132 -20.99 -50.17 14.63
N PHE A 133 -22.24 -49.66 14.60
CA PHE A 133 -22.56 -48.33 15.11
C PHE A 133 -22.47 -48.26 16.63
N ASP A 134 -22.79 -49.35 17.34
CA ASP A 134 -22.63 -49.40 18.79
C ASP A 134 -21.16 -49.23 19.20
N ASP A 135 -20.22 -49.95 18.56
CA ASP A 135 -18.78 -49.77 18.81
C ASP A 135 -18.28 -48.37 18.43
N LEU A 136 -18.78 -47.81 17.31
CA LEU A 136 -18.44 -46.47 16.88
C LEU A 136 -18.86 -45.43 17.93
N LEU A 137 -20.12 -45.47 18.38
CA LEU A 137 -20.71 -44.48 19.30
C LEU A 137 -20.21 -44.63 20.74
N GLU A 138 -20.01 -45.85 21.22
CA GLU A 138 -19.65 -46.11 22.63
C GLU A 138 -18.15 -46.12 22.88
N THR A 139 -17.34 -46.56 21.90
CA THR A 139 -15.89 -46.75 22.09
C THR A 139 -15.08 -45.70 21.33
N ARG A 140 -15.33 -45.54 20.02
CA ARG A 140 -14.44 -44.80 19.11
C ARG A 140 -14.66 -43.29 19.15
N LEU A 141 -15.90 -42.82 19.05
CA LEU A 141 -16.18 -41.38 19.12
C LEU A 141 -15.82 -40.78 20.49
N PRO A 142 -16.08 -41.43 21.63
CA PRO A 142 -15.67 -40.90 22.93
C PRO A 142 -14.14 -40.86 23.11
N ALA A 143 -13.39 -41.77 22.47
CA ALA A 143 -11.93 -41.70 22.44
C ALA A 143 -11.45 -40.53 21.58
N LEU A 144 -12.10 -40.26 20.45
CA LEU A 144 -11.79 -39.15 19.56
C LEU A 144 -12.03 -37.77 20.21
N VAL A 145 -13.12 -37.61 20.97
CA VAL A 145 -13.42 -36.37 21.70
C VAL A 145 -12.38 -36.09 22.79
N LYS A 146 -11.73 -37.12 23.34
CA LYS A 146 -10.69 -36.99 24.36
C LYS A 146 -9.31 -36.67 23.79
N ASP A 147 -9.14 -36.73 22.47
CA ASP A 147 -7.89 -36.38 21.83
C ASP A 147 -7.78 -34.86 21.68
N GLU A 148 -6.99 -34.23 22.57
CA GLU A 148 -6.74 -32.79 22.57
C GLU A 148 -6.05 -32.29 21.29
N SER A 149 -5.41 -33.17 20.50
CA SER A 149 -4.73 -32.77 19.26
C SER A 149 -5.70 -32.31 18.16
N LEU A 150 -6.97 -32.71 18.24
CA LEU A 150 -8.00 -32.41 17.25
C LEU A 150 -8.76 -31.10 17.51
N ASN A 151 -8.68 -30.52 18.72
CA ASN A 151 -9.47 -29.36 19.14
C ASN A 151 -10.99 -29.53 18.86
N LEU A 152 -11.50 -30.73 19.14
CA LEU A 152 -12.88 -31.10 18.83
C LEU A 152 -13.80 -30.67 19.97
N LYS A 153 -14.78 -29.82 19.67
CA LYS A 153 -15.69 -29.24 20.65
C LYS A 153 -16.85 -30.17 20.99
N ARG A 154 -17.48 -30.73 19.96
CA ARG A 154 -18.63 -31.63 20.10
C ARG A 154 -18.85 -32.43 18.81
N ILE A 155 -19.53 -33.56 18.95
CA ILE A 155 -20.02 -34.38 17.84
C ILE A 155 -21.53 -34.46 17.96
N GLU A 156 -22.24 -34.19 16.87
CA GLU A 156 -23.70 -34.32 16.81
C GLU A 156 -24.10 -35.31 15.74
N SER A 157 -25.06 -36.19 16.04
CA SER A 157 -25.72 -37.01 15.03
C SER A 157 -26.86 -36.21 14.41
N SER A 158 -26.80 -35.92 13.11
CA SER A 158 -27.86 -35.16 12.44
C SER A 158 -28.99 -36.04 11.91
N SER A 159 -28.69 -37.28 11.54
CA SER A 159 -29.69 -38.22 11.04
C SER A 159 -29.24 -39.66 11.15
N PHE A 160 -30.20 -40.56 11.42
CA PHE A 160 -30.02 -42.01 11.31
C PHE A 160 -31.20 -42.58 10.51
N THR A 161 -30.92 -43.24 9.40
CA THR A 161 -31.95 -43.77 8.48
C THR A 161 -31.60 -45.18 8.02
N ARG A 162 -32.61 -45.90 7.51
CA ARG A 162 -32.42 -47.23 6.92
C ARG A 162 -33.06 -47.26 5.54
N ALA A 163 -32.23 -47.29 4.50
CA ALA A 163 -32.65 -47.38 3.10
C ALA A 163 -31.78 -48.42 2.36
N GLY A 164 -31.97 -49.70 2.69
CA GLY A 164 -31.07 -50.79 2.31
C GLY A 164 -30.05 -51.05 3.42
N ASN A 165 -29.08 -50.15 3.57
CA ASN A 165 -28.11 -50.13 4.66
C ASN A 165 -28.54 -49.16 5.77
N TYR A 166 -27.93 -49.27 6.95
CA TYR A 166 -28.05 -48.28 8.00
C TYR A 166 -27.13 -47.11 7.69
N GLN A 167 -27.66 -45.90 7.71
CA GLN A 167 -26.93 -44.67 7.42
C GLN A 167 -26.97 -43.74 8.63
N LEU A 168 -25.82 -43.21 9.01
CA LEU A 168 -25.64 -42.26 10.10
C LEU A 168 -24.88 -41.05 9.59
N THR A 169 -25.39 -39.86 9.89
CA THR A 169 -24.69 -38.61 9.58
C THR A 169 -24.18 -38.00 10.89
N LEU A 170 -22.87 -37.78 10.93
CA LEU A 170 -22.17 -37.19 12.08
C LEU A 170 -21.59 -35.84 11.69
N ALA A 171 -21.81 -34.83 12.52
CA ALA A 171 -21.23 -33.51 12.41
C ALA A 171 -20.21 -33.30 13.54
N PHE A 172 -18.95 -33.07 13.18
CA PHE A 172 -17.83 -32.83 14.07
C PHE A 172 -17.54 -31.33 14.11
N TYR A 173 -17.79 -30.70 15.25
CA TYR A 173 -17.57 -29.26 15.47
C TYR A 173 -16.21 -29.03 16.11
N PHE A 174 -15.46 -28.06 15.61
CA PHE A 174 -14.14 -27.69 16.11
C PHE A 174 -14.16 -26.32 16.77
N ASP A 175 -13.30 -26.12 17.78
CA ASP A 175 -13.02 -24.76 18.24
C ASP A 175 -12.13 -24.04 17.22
N ILE A 176 -12.48 -22.77 16.96
CA ILE A 176 -11.82 -21.87 16.00
C ILE A 176 -10.66 -21.16 16.70
#